data_AF-A0A9W5S269-F1
#
_entry.id   AF-A0A9W5S269-F1
#
_cell.length_a   1.000
_cell.length_b   1.000
_cell.length_c   1.000
_cell.angle_alpha   90.00
_cell.angle_beta   90.00
_cell.angle_gamma   90.00
#
_symmetry.space_group_name_H-M   'P 1'
#
loop_
_entity.id
_entity.type
_entity.pdbx_description
1 polymer ?
#
loop_
_entity_poly.entity_id
_entity_poly.type
_entity_poly.pdbx_seq_one_letter_code
_entity_poly.pdbx_strand_id
1 'polypeptide(L)'
;MGNHSKRTFRSALWAAALLLAVGAAGAWLASKPAVAAAAGGIEFNAEAGFNGKVRDGKWTRLRVTLTNRTDGDLKGELAFTAMLPNGGYNVTYAVPADLPAGTPVVLDLTVPGMAFSEDNNRLAFHLGNAPGGKTVPFTSGRPYVNAPADRGTLIGVIARDPNTLNFMPILNTKGYNLNVIPIQADDVPDRSMQLDGLDYLVLNDIPTGSWSETKRQAVRAWVQRGGTLIVSGGAGYAKTAEGFADLVPVKPEGTANLKTVEALVRLAGGKSPLKLTAPVTISAGTLAAGRVTLA
;
A
#
# COMPACT_ATOMS: atom_id res chain seq x y z
N MET A 1 -100.87 -26.60 39.45
CA MET A 1 -101.51 -27.27 38.28
C MET A 1 -101.01 -26.61 37.01
N GLY A 2 -100.32 -27.37 36.15
CA GLY A 2 -100.10 -27.16 34.70
C GLY A 2 -99.47 -25.84 34.23
N ASN A 3 -98.64 -25.77 33.20
CA ASN A 3 -98.09 -26.76 32.29
C ASN A 3 -96.92 -26.09 31.53
N HIS A 4 -96.00 -26.91 31.05
CA HIS A 4 -94.84 -26.58 30.23
C HIS A 4 -95.17 -25.82 28.93
N SER A 5 -94.20 -25.03 28.41
CA SER A 5 -93.51 -25.35 27.14
C SER A 5 -92.51 -24.27 26.66
N LYS A 6 -91.22 -24.63 26.76
CA LYS A 6 -90.11 -24.56 25.78
C LYS A 6 -89.90 -23.35 24.82
N ARG A 7 -88.58 -23.07 24.68
CA ARG A 7 -87.82 -22.49 23.53
C ARG A 7 -87.94 -20.95 23.41
N THR A 8 -86.88 -20.15 23.29
CA THR A 8 -85.58 -20.32 22.62
C THR A 8 -84.54 -19.34 23.18
N PHE A 9 -83.35 -19.86 23.51
CA PHE A 9 -82.09 -19.13 23.52
C PHE A 9 -81.79 -18.62 22.10
N ARG A 10 -81.57 -17.31 21.91
CA ARG A 10 -80.69 -16.67 20.89
C ARG A 10 -81.00 -15.18 20.78
N SER A 11 -80.21 -14.33 21.44
CA SER A 11 -79.80 -12.99 20.97
C SER A 11 -79.21 -12.11 22.09
N ALA A 12 -78.12 -12.55 22.74
CA ALA A 12 -77.33 -11.66 23.61
C ALA A 12 -75.85 -12.05 23.66
N LEU A 13 -75.28 -12.50 22.54
CA LEU A 13 -73.90 -13.00 22.43
C LEU A 13 -73.09 -12.24 21.37
N TRP A 14 -73.18 -10.91 21.35
CA TRP A 14 -72.31 -10.07 20.48
C TRP A 14 -71.69 -8.85 21.17
N ALA A 15 -71.79 -8.71 22.50
CA ALA A 15 -71.21 -7.55 23.22
C ALA A 15 -70.24 -7.90 24.37
N ALA A 16 -69.90 -9.18 24.57
CA ALA A 16 -69.00 -9.62 25.65
C ALA A 16 -67.70 -10.29 25.15
N ALA A 17 -67.38 -10.18 23.86
CA ALA A 17 -66.14 -10.72 23.27
C ALA A 17 -65.08 -9.63 22.95
N LEU A 18 -65.32 -8.37 23.33
CA LEU A 18 -64.37 -7.26 23.07
C LEU A 18 -63.64 -6.73 24.31
N LEU A 19 -63.84 -7.32 25.49
CA LEU A 19 -63.20 -6.90 26.75
C LEU A 19 -62.34 -7.99 27.42
N LEU A 20 -62.07 -9.10 26.70
CA LEU A 20 -61.07 -10.12 27.08
C LEU A 20 -59.97 -10.30 26.02
N ALA A 21 -59.80 -9.30 25.14
CA ALA A 21 -58.70 -9.25 24.17
C ALA A 21 -57.67 -8.14 24.47
N VAL A 22 -57.76 -7.48 25.63
CA VAL A 22 -56.83 -6.42 26.06
C VAL A 22 -55.90 -6.88 27.20
N GLY A 23 -56.12 -8.07 27.77
CA GLY A 23 -55.34 -8.61 28.90
C GLY A 23 -54.18 -9.56 28.57
N ALA A 24 -53.99 -9.93 27.29
CA ALA A 24 -52.95 -10.89 26.87
C ALA A 24 -51.97 -10.31 25.83
N ALA A 25 -51.89 -8.98 25.71
CA ALA A 25 -50.97 -8.27 24.82
C ALA A 25 -49.77 -7.65 25.57
N GLY A 26 -49.60 -7.96 26.86
CA GLY A 26 -48.64 -7.30 27.75
C GLY A 26 -47.68 -8.26 28.45
N ALA A 27 -47.06 -9.20 27.73
CA ALA A 27 -45.90 -9.94 28.26
C ALA A 27 -45.13 -10.70 27.16
N TRP A 28 -44.97 -10.10 25.98
CA TRP A 28 -43.89 -10.48 25.07
C TRP A 28 -43.04 -9.24 24.85
N LEU A 29 -42.37 -8.81 25.93
CA LEU A 29 -41.09 -8.15 25.80
C LEU A 29 -40.20 -9.18 25.10
N ALA A 30 -40.15 -9.11 23.78
CA ALA A 30 -39.11 -9.74 23.01
C ALA A 30 -37.80 -9.20 23.60
N SER A 31 -37.16 -10.01 24.44
CA SER A 31 -35.73 -9.94 24.64
C SER A 31 -35.14 -10.13 23.25
N LYS A 32 -34.96 -9.01 22.53
CA LYS A 32 -34.07 -8.98 21.37
C LYS A 32 -32.80 -9.66 21.88
N PRO A 33 -32.31 -10.74 21.25
CA PRO A 33 -30.98 -11.18 21.57
C PRO A 33 -30.13 -9.93 21.41
N ALA A 34 -29.51 -9.50 22.51
CA ALA A 34 -28.46 -8.52 22.41
C ALA A 34 -27.52 -9.13 21.39
N VAL A 35 -27.46 -8.52 20.19
CA VAL A 35 -26.36 -8.77 19.28
C VAL A 35 -25.18 -8.45 20.17
N ALA A 36 -24.46 -9.47 20.62
CA ALA A 36 -23.23 -9.26 21.36
C ALA A 36 -22.47 -8.24 20.54
N ALA A 37 -22.24 -7.04 21.10
CA ALA A 37 -21.42 -6.04 20.45
C ALA A 37 -20.19 -6.80 19.98
N ALA A 38 -20.00 -6.88 18.65
CA ALA A 38 -18.93 -7.68 18.08
C ALA A 38 -17.68 -7.33 18.87
N ALA A 39 -17.07 -8.32 19.53
CA ALA A 39 -16.00 -8.07 20.49
C ALA A 39 -15.02 -7.08 19.83
N GLY A 40 -14.97 -5.85 20.38
CA GLY A 40 -14.23 -4.77 19.74
C GLY A 40 -12.79 -5.19 19.52
N GLY A 41 -12.20 -4.77 18.41
CA GLY A 41 -10.82 -5.08 18.10
C GLY A 41 -10.29 -4.16 17.02
N ILE A 42 -9.27 -4.60 16.28
CA ILE A 42 -8.62 -3.76 15.27
C ILE A 42 -8.94 -4.31 13.89
N GLU A 43 -9.49 -3.47 13.01
CA GLU A 43 -9.53 -3.78 11.59
C GLU A 43 -8.14 -3.63 10.99
N PHE A 44 -7.76 -4.58 10.15
CA PHE A 44 -6.39 -4.76 9.70
C PHE A 44 -6.30 -4.88 8.17
N ASN A 45 -5.38 -4.13 7.58
CA ASN A 45 -4.91 -4.33 6.21
C ASN A 45 -3.39 -4.15 6.16
N ALA A 46 -2.68 -5.01 5.43
CA ALA A 46 -1.24 -4.92 5.27
C ALA A 46 -0.80 -5.18 3.84
N GLU A 47 0.18 -4.40 3.38
CA GLU A 47 0.83 -4.53 2.09
C GLU A 47 2.35 -4.59 2.30
N ALA A 48 2.98 -5.65 1.79
CA ALA A 48 4.44 -5.74 1.77
C ALA A 48 5.00 -5.36 0.39
N GLY A 49 6.13 -4.66 0.43
CA GLY A 49 6.85 -4.22 -0.76
C GLY A 49 6.13 -3.08 -1.46
N PHE A 50 6.22 -3.09 -2.79
CA PHE A 50 5.54 -2.12 -3.64
C PHE A 50 4.58 -2.85 -4.58
N ASN A 51 3.27 -2.55 -4.48
CA ASN A 51 2.22 -3.25 -5.23
C ASN A 51 2.28 -4.78 -5.04
N GLY A 52 2.54 -5.22 -3.81
CA GLY A 52 2.68 -6.63 -3.44
C GLY A 52 3.96 -7.32 -3.94
N LYS A 53 4.91 -6.58 -4.54
CA LYS A 53 6.20 -7.11 -4.99
C LYS A 53 7.23 -7.00 -3.88
N VAL A 54 7.66 -8.15 -3.37
CA VAL A 54 8.67 -8.25 -2.31
C VAL A 54 9.94 -8.86 -2.87
N ARG A 55 11.09 -8.20 -2.67
CA ARG A 55 12.39 -8.74 -3.09
C ARG A 55 12.98 -9.69 -2.05
N ASP A 56 13.35 -10.88 -2.49
CA ASP A 56 14.01 -11.89 -1.68
C ASP A 56 15.39 -11.40 -1.20
N GLY A 57 15.67 -11.51 0.10
CA GLY A 57 16.97 -11.16 0.68
C GLY A 57 17.28 -9.65 0.75
N LYS A 58 16.30 -8.79 0.47
CA LYS A 58 16.41 -7.33 0.62
C LYS A 58 15.50 -6.85 1.73
N TRP A 59 15.75 -5.66 2.27
CA TRP A 59 14.78 -5.04 3.16
C TRP A 59 13.56 -4.60 2.36
N THR A 60 12.37 -4.80 2.92
CA THR A 60 11.11 -4.42 2.30
C THR A 60 10.30 -3.55 3.24
N ARG A 61 9.52 -2.66 2.64
CA ARG A 61 8.47 -1.94 3.33
C ARG A 61 7.34 -2.89 3.72
N LEU A 62 6.76 -2.70 4.89
CA LEU A 62 5.49 -3.29 5.29
C LEU A 62 4.58 -2.18 5.78
N ARG A 63 3.62 -1.79 4.93
CA ARG A 63 2.62 -0.76 5.22
C ARG A 63 1.40 -1.42 5.81
N VAL A 64 0.99 -0.99 6.99
CA VAL A 64 -0.13 -1.56 7.73
C VAL A 64 -1.11 -0.47 8.10
N THR A 65 -2.37 -0.62 7.69
CA THR A 65 -3.46 0.26 8.09
C THR A 65 -4.25 -0.42 9.20
N LEU A 66 -4.32 0.23 10.36
CA LEU A 66 -5.07 -0.23 11.52
C LEU A 66 -6.21 0.73 11.80
N THR A 67 -7.42 0.21 12.02
CA THR A 67 -8.55 1.01 12.52
C THR A 67 -9.05 0.42 13.82
N ASN A 68 -8.93 1.19 14.91
CA ASN A 68 -9.38 0.77 16.23
C ASN A 68 -10.92 0.78 16.29
N ARG A 69 -11.54 -0.37 16.48
CA ARG A 69 -13.00 -0.55 16.65
C ARG A 69 -13.38 -0.89 18.09
N THR A 70 -12.51 -0.60 19.05
CA THR A 70 -12.81 -0.68 20.48
C THR A 70 -13.37 0.66 20.99
N ASP A 71 -13.91 0.66 22.21
CA ASP A 71 -14.56 1.84 22.81
C ASP A 71 -13.58 2.91 23.32
N GLY A 72 -12.27 2.66 23.28
CA GLY A 72 -11.26 3.57 23.81
C GLY A 72 -9.97 3.56 23.00
N ASP A 73 -9.14 4.58 23.21
CA ASP A 73 -7.86 4.70 22.54
C ASP A 73 -6.90 3.58 22.97
N LEU A 74 -6.17 3.03 22.02
CA LEU A 74 -5.17 2.00 22.26
C LEU A 74 -3.78 2.58 22.09
N LYS A 75 -2.88 2.25 23.01
CA LYS A 75 -1.47 2.64 22.95
C LYS A 75 -0.59 1.40 23.09
N GLY A 76 0.37 1.25 22.19
CA GLY A 76 1.27 0.12 22.22
C GLY A 76 2.11 -0.01 20.96
N GLU A 77 2.41 -1.23 20.56
CA GLU A 77 3.27 -1.52 19.42
C GLU A 77 2.61 -2.50 18.45
N LEU A 78 2.71 -2.18 17.16
CA LEU A 78 2.45 -3.15 16.09
C LEU A 78 3.74 -3.95 15.87
N ALA A 79 3.65 -5.26 16.07
CA ALA A 79 4.75 -6.19 15.91
C ALA A 79 4.55 -7.09 14.69
N PHE A 80 5.57 -7.17 13.84
CA PHE A 80 5.73 -8.17 12.81
C PHE A 80 6.78 -9.18 13.26
N THR A 81 6.41 -10.46 13.35
CA THR A 81 7.32 -11.54 13.71
C THR A 81 7.57 -12.43 12.51
N ALA A 82 8.82 -12.48 12.05
CA ALA A 82 9.29 -13.46 11.08
C ALA A 82 9.58 -14.79 11.79
N MET A 83 8.93 -15.85 11.35
CA MET A 83 9.09 -17.20 11.88
C MET A 83 10.07 -17.96 10.99
N LEU A 84 11.28 -18.21 11.50
CA LEU A 84 12.33 -18.89 10.75
C LEU A 84 12.12 -20.41 10.81
N PRO A 85 12.21 -21.13 9.67
CA PRO A 85 12.11 -22.58 9.67
C PRO A 85 13.33 -23.24 10.34
N ASN A 86 13.23 -24.54 10.62
CA ASN A 86 14.33 -25.39 11.11
C ASN A 86 14.95 -25.01 12.47
N GLY A 87 14.13 -24.48 13.39
CA GLY A 87 14.59 -24.14 14.75
C GLY A 87 15.38 -22.84 14.84
N GLY A 88 15.32 -21.99 13.81
CA GLY A 88 15.79 -20.61 13.89
C GLY A 88 14.95 -19.80 14.89
N TYR A 89 15.58 -18.82 15.53
CA TYR A 89 14.86 -17.93 16.45
C TYR A 89 13.94 -16.98 15.67
N ASN A 90 12.69 -16.86 16.11
CA ASN A 90 11.78 -15.86 15.57
C ASN A 90 12.36 -14.46 15.81
N VAL A 91 12.22 -13.57 14.82
CA VAL A 91 12.69 -12.19 14.91
C VAL A 91 11.47 -11.27 14.83
N THR A 92 11.33 -10.39 15.83
CA THR A 92 10.23 -9.43 15.91
C THR A 92 10.71 -8.02 15.59
N TYR A 93 9.97 -7.35 14.70
CA TYR A 93 10.12 -5.96 14.32
C TYR A 93 8.90 -5.21 14.81
N ALA A 94 9.08 -4.16 15.62
CA ALA A 94 7.97 -3.44 16.23
C ALA A 94 8.07 -1.94 15.95
N VAL A 95 6.91 -1.29 15.83
CA VAL A 95 6.80 0.18 15.78
C VAL A 95 5.74 0.65 16.78
N PRO A 96 5.98 1.76 17.49
CA PRO A 96 4.99 2.34 18.38
C PRO A 96 3.81 2.88 17.59
N ALA A 97 2.62 2.77 18.18
CA ALA A 97 1.38 3.21 17.58
C ALA A 97 0.38 3.65 18.66
N ASP A 98 -0.11 4.87 18.48
CA ASP A 98 -1.29 5.39 19.15
C ASP A 98 -2.46 5.24 18.18
N LEU A 99 -3.49 4.48 18.58
CA LEU A 99 -4.67 4.18 17.76
C LEU A 99 -5.92 4.80 18.39
N PRO A 100 -6.30 6.03 18.00
CA PRO A 100 -7.56 6.63 18.42
C PRO A 100 -8.76 5.79 17.98
N ALA A 101 -9.80 5.74 18.80
CA ALA A 101 -11.03 5.01 18.45
C ALA A 101 -11.61 5.51 17.11
N GLY A 102 -11.96 4.58 16.22
CA GLY A 102 -12.61 4.82 14.93
C GLY A 102 -11.73 5.41 13.82
N THR A 103 -10.50 5.86 14.11
CA THR A 103 -9.63 6.54 13.14
C THR A 103 -8.63 5.57 12.50
N PRO A 104 -8.54 5.51 11.16
CA PRO A 104 -7.50 4.73 10.50
C PRO A 104 -6.12 5.35 10.70
N VAL A 105 -5.15 4.55 11.11
CA VAL A 105 -3.74 4.92 11.26
C VAL A 105 -2.91 4.05 10.33
N VAL A 106 -2.05 4.68 9.54
CA VAL A 106 -1.10 3.98 8.65
C VAL A 106 0.26 3.93 9.33
N LEU A 107 0.77 2.71 9.51
CA LEU A 107 2.06 2.41 10.10
C LEU A 107 2.98 1.84 9.03
N ASP A 108 4.28 2.11 9.18
CA ASP A 108 5.29 1.72 8.22
C ASP A 108 6.46 1.00 8.92
N LEU A 109 6.65 -0.27 8.57
CA LEU A 109 7.70 -1.12 9.10
C LEU A 109 8.74 -1.42 8.03
N THR A 110 9.98 -1.62 8.48
CA THR A 110 11.07 -2.12 7.63
C THR A 110 11.38 -3.54 8.08
N VAL A 111 11.06 -4.53 7.25
CA VAL A 111 11.16 -5.95 7.56
C VAL A 111 11.99 -6.69 6.50
N PRO A 112 12.56 -7.86 6.79
CA PRO A 112 13.26 -8.66 5.79
C PRO A 112 12.29 -9.11 4.70
N GLY A 113 12.65 -8.87 3.44
CA GLY A 113 11.94 -9.33 2.26
C GLY A 113 12.22 -10.80 2.01
N MET A 114 11.14 -11.58 1.96
CA MET A 114 11.12 -13.01 1.72
C MET A 114 9.76 -13.38 1.12
N ALA A 115 9.59 -14.62 0.68
CA ALA A 115 8.25 -15.12 0.39
C ALA A 115 7.47 -15.17 1.71
N PHE A 116 6.33 -14.50 1.78
CA PHE A 116 5.48 -14.47 2.97
C PHE A 116 4.29 -15.43 2.82
N SER A 117 4.03 -16.22 3.85
CA SER A 117 2.87 -17.11 3.96
C SER A 117 2.34 -17.11 5.40
N GLU A 118 1.23 -17.82 5.64
CA GLU A 118 0.67 -17.92 6.99
C GLU A 118 1.57 -18.66 7.98
N ASP A 119 2.54 -19.43 7.49
CA ASP A 119 3.39 -20.28 8.31
C ASP A 119 4.68 -19.59 8.76
N ASN A 120 5.06 -18.49 8.12
CA ASN A 120 6.38 -17.88 8.31
C ASN A 120 6.34 -16.43 8.82
N ASN A 121 5.16 -15.86 9.03
CA ASN A 121 5.04 -14.56 9.66
C ASN A 121 3.73 -14.37 10.41
N ARG A 122 3.75 -13.50 11.42
CA ARG A 122 2.57 -13.07 12.18
C ARG A 122 2.64 -11.58 12.50
N LEU A 123 1.49 -10.91 12.48
CA LEU A 123 1.30 -9.57 13.01
C LEU A 123 0.43 -9.61 14.26
N ALA A 124 0.81 -8.81 15.24
CA ALA A 124 0.04 -8.61 16.46
C ALA A 124 0.17 -7.17 16.95
N PHE A 125 -0.89 -6.63 17.52
CA PHE A 125 -0.84 -5.37 18.25
C PHE A 125 -0.79 -5.66 19.75
N HIS A 126 0.28 -5.19 20.40
CA HIS A 126 0.55 -5.39 21.81
C HIS A 126 0.24 -4.10 22.58
N LEU A 127 -0.53 -4.18 23.67
CA LEU A 127 -0.64 -3.07 24.61
C LEU A 127 0.69 -2.89 25.35
N GLY A 128 1.30 -1.71 25.23
CA GLY A 128 2.67 -1.48 25.68
C GLY A 128 3.73 -1.98 24.67
N ASN A 129 4.82 -2.58 25.16
CA ASN A 129 5.96 -2.98 24.34
C ASN A 129 5.85 -4.44 23.86
N ALA A 130 6.12 -4.69 22.58
CA ALA A 130 6.21 -6.02 21.99
C ALA A 130 7.56 -6.70 22.29
N PRO A 131 7.63 -8.05 22.28
CA PRO A 131 6.53 -9.01 22.14
C PRO A 131 5.73 -9.23 23.43
N GLY A 132 5.94 -8.41 24.47
CA GLY A 132 5.21 -8.46 25.74
C GLY A 132 3.81 -7.84 25.68
N GLY A 133 3.12 -7.80 26.83
CA GLY A 133 1.80 -7.15 26.94
C GLY A 133 0.63 -7.98 26.41
N LYS A 134 -0.60 -7.52 26.71
CA LYS A 134 -1.83 -8.15 26.23
C LYS A 134 -2.05 -7.78 24.77
N THR A 135 -2.34 -8.76 23.91
CA THR A 135 -2.68 -8.51 22.51
C THR A 135 -4.14 -8.11 22.35
N VAL A 136 -4.39 -7.22 21.39
CA VAL A 136 -5.74 -6.86 20.95
C VAL A 136 -6.09 -7.66 19.70
N PRO A 137 -7.24 -8.35 19.65
CA PRO A 137 -7.58 -9.19 18.50
C PRO A 137 -7.83 -8.36 17.24
N PHE A 138 -7.44 -8.90 16.09
CA PHE A 138 -7.82 -8.36 14.79
C PHE A 138 -9.20 -8.91 14.40
N THR A 139 -10.11 -8.02 14.02
CA THR A 139 -11.51 -8.36 13.70
C THR A 139 -11.75 -8.50 12.20
N SER A 140 -10.79 -8.09 11.37
CA SER A 140 -10.81 -8.24 9.92
C SER A 140 -9.42 -8.61 9.39
N GLY A 141 -9.38 -9.09 8.15
CA GLY A 141 -8.13 -9.47 7.51
C GLY A 141 -7.50 -10.74 8.10
N ARG A 142 -6.24 -10.96 7.77
CA ARG A 142 -5.44 -12.06 8.30
C ARG A 142 -4.26 -11.48 9.07
N PRO A 143 -3.91 -11.97 10.27
CA PRO A 143 -2.81 -11.45 11.08
C PRO A 143 -1.44 -11.90 10.54
N TYR A 144 -1.26 -11.88 9.23
CA TYR A 144 -0.04 -12.24 8.50
C TYR A 144 -0.11 -11.63 7.10
N VAL A 145 1.04 -11.47 6.46
CA VAL A 145 1.15 -11.07 5.05
C VAL A 145 1.33 -12.30 4.18
N ASN A 146 0.73 -12.28 3.00
CA ASN A 146 0.97 -13.24 1.94
C ASN A 146 1.49 -12.51 0.70
N ALA A 147 2.71 -12.82 0.28
CA ALA A 147 3.31 -12.25 -0.92
C ALA A 147 4.39 -13.19 -1.46
N PRO A 148 4.38 -13.53 -2.76
CA PRO A 148 5.48 -14.28 -3.35
C PRO A 148 6.76 -13.43 -3.37
N ALA A 149 7.91 -14.10 -3.26
CA ALA A 149 9.19 -13.45 -3.50
C ALA A 149 9.39 -13.20 -5.00
N ASP A 150 9.72 -11.96 -5.37
CA ASP A 150 10.05 -11.56 -6.74
C ASP A 150 11.57 -11.51 -6.95
N ARG A 151 12.02 -12.23 -7.99
CA ARG A 151 13.43 -12.28 -8.42
C ARG A 151 13.70 -11.48 -9.69
N GLY A 152 12.68 -10.96 -10.36
CA GLY A 152 12.80 -10.09 -11.53
C GLY A 152 13.05 -8.64 -11.18
N THR A 153 13.78 -7.94 -12.04
CA THR A 153 14.07 -6.50 -11.94
C THR A 153 12.80 -5.69 -11.71
N LEU A 154 12.75 -4.95 -10.60
CA LEU A 154 11.65 -4.08 -10.21
C LEU A 154 12.01 -2.62 -10.47
N ILE A 155 11.20 -1.98 -11.31
CA ILE A 155 11.34 -0.58 -11.73
C ILE A 155 10.18 0.20 -11.11
N GLY A 156 10.48 0.98 -10.08
CA GLY A 156 9.55 1.93 -9.49
C GLY A 156 9.46 3.19 -10.35
N VAL A 157 8.27 3.59 -10.76
CA VAL A 157 8.06 4.77 -11.61
C VAL A 157 7.19 5.78 -10.86
N ILE A 158 7.76 6.95 -10.58
CA ILE A 158 7.05 8.10 -10.03
C ILE A 158 6.99 9.14 -11.13
N ALA A 159 5.81 9.27 -11.73
CA ALA A 159 5.63 10.10 -12.90
C ALA A 159 4.27 10.80 -12.88
N ARG A 160 4.19 11.97 -13.53
CA ARG A 160 2.90 12.64 -13.74
C ARG A 160 1.95 11.78 -14.57
N ASP A 161 2.49 11.07 -15.56
CA ASP A 161 1.77 10.04 -16.31
C ASP A 161 2.15 8.64 -15.78
N PRO A 162 1.22 7.90 -15.16
CA PRO A 162 1.48 6.57 -14.61
C PRO A 162 1.82 5.52 -15.69
N ASN A 163 1.58 5.80 -16.97
CA ASN A 163 1.95 4.91 -18.08
C ASN A 163 3.41 5.06 -18.52
N THR A 164 4.17 5.96 -17.90
CA THR A 164 5.61 6.09 -18.13
C THR A 164 6.28 4.72 -18.00
N LEU A 165 7.04 4.30 -19.03
CA LEU A 165 7.74 3.02 -19.13
C LEU A 165 6.86 1.75 -19.16
N ASN A 166 5.55 1.85 -19.40
CA ASN A 166 4.67 0.66 -19.53
C ASN A 166 5.04 -0.28 -20.69
N PHE A 167 5.90 0.16 -21.61
CA PHE A 167 6.42 -0.63 -22.72
C PHE A 167 7.57 -1.56 -22.32
N MET A 168 8.27 -1.31 -21.20
CA MET A 168 9.45 -2.09 -20.80
C MET A 168 9.20 -3.61 -20.70
N PRO A 169 8.03 -4.08 -20.20
CA PRO A 169 7.72 -5.51 -20.18
C PRO A 169 7.73 -6.20 -21.55
N ILE A 170 7.71 -5.47 -22.67
CA ILE A 170 7.91 -6.07 -24.01
C ILE A 170 9.25 -6.81 -24.11
N LEU A 171 10.27 -6.37 -23.36
CA LEU A 171 11.57 -7.00 -23.32
C LEU A 171 11.50 -8.38 -22.66
N ASN A 172 10.48 -8.69 -21.85
CA ASN A 172 10.34 -10.02 -21.26
C ASN A 172 10.16 -11.11 -22.32
N THR A 173 9.65 -10.77 -23.52
CA THR A 173 9.61 -11.68 -24.68
C THR A 173 11.00 -12.13 -25.16
N LYS A 174 12.05 -11.39 -24.79
CA LYS A 174 13.46 -11.68 -25.08
C LYS A 174 14.18 -12.34 -23.90
N GLY A 175 13.43 -12.83 -22.90
CA GLY A 175 13.98 -13.54 -21.72
C GLY A 175 14.38 -12.64 -20.55
N TYR A 176 14.08 -11.34 -20.60
CA TYR A 176 14.19 -10.47 -19.42
C TYR A 176 13.06 -10.76 -18.43
N ASN A 177 13.25 -10.33 -17.18
CA ASN A 177 12.21 -10.38 -16.15
C ASN A 177 12.09 -8.99 -15.51
N LEU A 178 11.40 -8.09 -16.21
CA LEU A 178 11.18 -6.71 -15.80
C LEU A 178 9.74 -6.53 -15.30
N ASN A 179 9.60 -5.95 -14.12
CA ASN A 179 8.34 -5.51 -13.53
C ASN A 179 8.39 -3.98 -13.41
N VAL A 180 7.44 -3.30 -14.04
CA VAL A 180 7.27 -1.85 -13.90
C VAL A 180 6.09 -1.59 -13.00
N ILE A 181 6.29 -0.82 -11.94
CA ILE A 181 5.25 -0.50 -10.97
C ILE A 181 5.14 1.03 -10.80
N PRO A 182 3.96 1.62 -11.01
CA PRO A 182 3.74 3.02 -10.68
C PRO A 182 3.75 3.18 -9.15
N ILE A 183 4.42 4.22 -8.66
CA ILE A 183 4.49 4.60 -7.26
C ILE A 183 4.01 6.05 -7.14
N GLN A 184 3.09 6.33 -6.24
CA GLN A 184 2.67 7.70 -5.97
C GLN A 184 3.78 8.45 -5.23
N ALA A 185 3.91 9.76 -5.48
CA ALA A 185 4.92 10.58 -4.80
C ALA A 185 4.75 10.58 -3.26
N ASP A 186 3.51 10.45 -2.80
CA ASP A 186 3.20 10.35 -1.37
C ASP A 186 3.63 9.02 -0.77
N ASP A 187 3.71 7.97 -1.59
CA ASP A 187 4.08 6.61 -1.17
C ASP A 187 5.58 6.36 -1.14
N VAL A 188 6.41 7.32 -1.56
CA VAL A 188 7.87 7.20 -1.47
C VAL A 188 8.27 7.05 0.00
N PRO A 189 8.99 5.97 0.37
CA PRO A 189 9.47 5.79 1.72
C PRO A 189 10.42 6.89 2.16
N ASP A 190 10.39 7.21 3.45
CA ASP A 190 11.32 8.13 4.11
C ASP A 190 12.54 7.40 4.72
N ARG A 191 12.60 6.07 4.59
CA ARG A 191 13.75 5.24 4.96
C ARG A 191 14.35 4.61 3.73
N SER A 192 15.64 4.84 3.58
CA SER A 192 16.40 4.33 2.43
C SER A 192 16.38 2.81 2.30
N MET A 193 16.36 2.05 3.41
CA MET A 193 16.31 0.57 3.36
C MET A 193 15.01 0.03 2.76
N GLN A 194 13.91 0.79 2.84
CA GLN A 194 12.62 0.38 2.25
C GLN A 194 12.61 0.51 0.72
N LEU A 195 13.56 1.25 0.16
CA LEU A 195 13.78 1.34 -1.30
C LEU A 195 14.63 0.16 -1.82
N ASP A 196 15.24 -0.66 -0.95
CA ASP A 196 16.08 -1.80 -1.38
C ASP A 196 15.31 -2.88 -2.15
N GLY A 197 13.97 -2.84 -2.11
CA GLY A 197 13.10 -3.64 -2.97
C GLY A 197 13.09 -3.21 -4.45
N LEU A 198 13.57 -2.01 -4.77
CA LEU A 198 13.66 -1.52 -6.15
C LEU A 198 15.08 -1.70 -6.69
N ASP A 199 15.21 -2.04 -7.96
CA ASP A 199 16.49 -1.95 -8.68
C ASP A 199 16.67 -0.57 -9.30
N TYR A 200 15.56 -0.03 -9.83
CA TYR A 200 15.52 1.27 -10.46
C TYR A 200 14.37 2.10 -9.89
N LEU A 201 14.67 3.36 -9.58
CA LEU A 201 13.67 4.38 -9.30
C LEU A 201 13.69 5.39 -10.42
N VAL A 202 12.59 5.51 -11.15
CA VAL A 202 12.44 6.41 -12.29
C VAL A 202 11.56 7.57 -11.88
N LEU A 203 12.09 8.79 -12.01
CA LEU A 203 11.36 10.03 -11.80
C LEU A 203 11.09 10.69 -13.14
N ASN A 204 9.84 11.06 -13.41
CA ASN A 204 9.48 11.70 -14.66
C ASN A 204 8.43 12.80 -14.46
N ASP A 205 8.82 14.05 -14.69
CA ASP A 205 7.91 15.20 -14.72
C ASP A 205 7.19 15.48 -13.37
N ILE A 206 7.91 15.29 -12.26
CA ILE A 206 7.42 15.43 -10.87
C ILE A 206 8.20 16.56 -10.16
N PRO A 207 7.56 17.41 -9.34
CA PRO A 207 8.26 18.45 -8.58
C PRO A 207 8.98 17.84 -7.36
N THR A 208 10.21 17.37 -7.53
CA THR A 208 10.97 16.74 -6.42
C THR A 208 11.49 17.76 -5.42
N GLY A 209 11.57 19.05 -5.80
CA GLY A 209 11.94 20.14 -4.89
C GLY A 209 10.96 20.33 -3.73
N SER A 210 9.68 19.93 -3.88
CA SER A 210 8.68 20.01 -2.82
C SER A 210 8.63 18.77 -1.91
N TRP A 211 9.45 17.74 -2.18
CA TRP A 211 9.51 16.57 -1.34
C TRP A 211 10.13 16.89 0.02
N SER A 212 9.65 16.22 1.07
CA SER A 212 10.23 16.35 2.41
C SER A 212 11.72 16.02 2.38
N GLU A 213 12.47 16.65 3.28
CA GLU A 213 13.91 16.39 3.40
C GLU A 213 14.18 14.90 3.68
N THR A 214 13.36 14.27 4.54
CA THR A 214 13.49 12.84 4.85
C THR A 214 13.33 11.94 3.63
N LYS A 215 12.34 12.19 2.76
CA LYS A 215 12.16 11.46 1.50
C LYS A 215 13.34 11.65 0.55
N ARG A 216 13.82 12.89 0.39
CA ARG A 216 14.99 13.17 -0.47
C ARG A 216 16.26 12.51 0.06
N GLN A 217 16.49 12.52 1.38
CA GLN A 217 17.61 11.82 2.00
C GLN A 217 17.49 10.29 1.89
N ALA A 218 16.28 9.73 1.98
CA ALA A 218 16.05 8.31 1.79
C ALA A 218 16.51 7.84 0.40
N VAL A 219 16.12 8.58 -0.64
CA VAL A 219 16.53 8.29 -2.02
C VAL A 219 18.04 8.48 -2.20
N ARG A 220 18.63 9.56 -1.68
CA ARG A 220 20.09 9.79 -1.72
C ARG A 220 20.86 8.63 -1.09
N ALA A 221 20.51 8.27 0.14
CA ALA A 221 21.18 7.19 0.85
C ALA A 221 21.01 5.84 0.15
N TRP A 222 19.85 5.60 -0.47
CA TRP A 222 19.64 4.39 -1.29
C TRP A 222 20.54 4.37 -2.54
N VAL A 223 20.66 5.50 -3.26
CA VAL A 223 21.59 5.63 -4.40
C VAL A 223 23.03 5.40 -3.96
N GLN A 224 23.46 5.99 -2.84
CA GLN A 224 24.80 5.81 -2.29
C GLN A 224 25.11 4.36 -1.90
N ARG A 225 24.09 3.55 -1.58
CA ARG A 225 24.22 2.09 -1.32
C ARG A 225 24.11 1.23 -2.58
N GLY A 226 24.07 1.82 -3.77
CA GLY A 226 24.05 1.11 -5.05
C GLY A 226 22.69 1.04 -5.73
N GLY A 227 21.67 1.74 -5.23
CA GLY A 227 20.42 1.96 -5.94
C GLY A 227 20.61 2.80 -7.20
N THR A 228 19.80 2.55 -8.24
CA THR A 228 19.87 3.33 -9.50
C THR A 228 18.71 4.31 -9.63
N LEU A 229 19.01 5.60 -9.51
CA LEU A 229 18.05 6.68 -9.78
C LEU A 229 18.14 7.09 -11.25
N ILE A 230 16.98 7.09 -11.93
CA ILE A 230 16.84 7.58 -13.31
C ILE A 230 15.93 8.81 -13.26
N VAL A 231 16.46 9.96 -13.67
CA VAL A 231 15.68 11.18 -13.82
C VAL A 231 15.46 11.42 -15.31
N SER A 232 14.21 11.38 -15.73
CA SER A 232 13.82 11.50 -17.14
C SER A 232 13.94 12.96 -17.60
N GLY A 233 14.46 13.14 -18.82
CA GLY A 233 14.62 14.44 -19.46
C GLY A 233 13.30 15.04 -19.96
N GLY A 234 13.41 16.01 -20.86
CA GLY A 234 12.25 16.71 -21.45
C GLY A 234 11.90 17.99 -20.72
N ALA A 235 10.72 18.57 -21.02
CA ALA A 235 10.31 19.87 -20.47
C ALA A 235 10.20 19.87 -18.93
N GLY A 236 9.86 18.72 -18.33
CA GLY A 236 9.75 18.55 -16.88
C GLY A 236 11.06 18.25 -16.15
N TYR A 237 12.21 18.19 -16.85
CA TYR A 237 13.46 17.76 -16.26
C TYR A 237 13.90 18.64 -15.09
N ALA A 238 13.89 19.98 -15.27
CA ALA A 238 14.42 20.90 -14.27
C ALA A 238 13.76 20.73 -12.88
N LYS A 239 12.41 20.68 -12.84
CA LYS A 239 11.66 20.45 -11.59
C LYS A 239 11.82 19.04 -11.02
N THR A 240 12.12 18.05 -11.86
CA THR A 240 12.32 16.66 -11.43
C THR A 240 13.74 16.44 -10.90
N ALA A 241 14.71 17.15 -11.47
CA ALA A 241 16.09 17.16 -11.05
C ALA A 241 16.32 17.99 -9.78
N GLU A 242 15.52 19.02 -9.53
CA GLU A 242 15.70 19.98 -8.43
C GLU A 242 15.98 19.34 -7.07
N GLY A 243 15.16 18.36 -6.68
CA GLY A 243 15.31 17.66 -5.40
C GLY A 243 16.57 16.80 -5.28
N PHE A 244 17.26 16.53 -6.40
CA PHE A 244 18.41 15.63 -6.52
C PHE A 244 19.52 16.23 -7.41
N ALA A 245 19.64 17.56 -7.45
CA ALA A 245 20.61 18.26 -8.29
C ALA A 245 22.07 17.85 -8.00
N ASP A 246 22.33 17.35 -6.79
CA ASP A 246 23.61 16.79 -6.34
C ASP A 246 23.91 15.39 -6.90
N LEU A 247 22.89 14.65 -7.34
CA LEU A 247 23.05 13.29 -7.87
C LEU A 247 23.02 13.24 -9.41
N VAL A 248 22.28 14.14 -10.05
CA VAL A 248 22.10 14.08 -11.50
C VAL A 248 23.29 14.69 -12.24
N PRO A 249 23.76 14.06 -13.33
CA PRO A 249 24.97 14.49 -14.03
C PRO A 249 24.80 15.75 -14.90
N VAL A 250 23.57 16.22 -15.11
CA VAL A 250 23.25 17.30 -16.06
C VAL A 250 22.62 18.46 -15.31
N LYS A 251 23.17 19.66 -15.48
CA LYS A 251 22.57 20.89 -14.98
C LYS A 251 21.54 21.40 -16.00
N PRO A 252 20.26 21.57 -15.64
CA PRO A 252 19.24 22.06 -16.57
C PRO A 252 19.49 23.52 -16.95
N GLU A 253 19.44 23.84 -18.24
CA GLU A 253 19.56 25.21 -18.77
C GLU A 253 18.36 25.61 -19.64
N GLY A 254 17.56 24.63 -20.07
CA GLY A 254 16.33 24.88 -20.82
C GLY A 254 15.85 23.63 -21.56
N THR A 255 15.21 23.85 -22.69
CA THR A 255 14.70 22.79 -23.56
C THR A 255 15.15 23.02 -25.00
N ALA A 256 15.33 21.94 -25.74
CA ALA A 256 15.57 21.97 -27.18
C ALA A 256 14.57 21.07 -27.90
N ASN A 257 14.39 21.28 -29.20
CA ASN A 257 13.57 20.42 -30.04
C ASN A 257 14.48 19.54 -30.89
N LEU A 258 14.42 18.23 -30.64
CA LEU A 258 15.12 17.24 -31.41
C LEU A 258 14.34 16.95 -32.70
N LYS A 259 14.98 17.22 -33.84
CA LYS A 259 14.41 16.99 -35.18
C LYS A 259 14.80 15.63 -35.77
N THR A 260 15.89 15.02 -35.28
CA THR A 260 16.40 13.73 -35.75
C THR A 260 16.85 12.86 -34.58
N VAL A 261 16.72 11.54 -34.72
CA VAL A 261 17.10 10.54 -33.70
C VAL A 261 18.20 9.61 -34.21
N GLU A 262 19.01 10.08 -35.16
CA GLU A 262 20.05 9.29 -35.81
C GLU A 262 21.10 8.77 -34.81
N ALA A 263 21.44 9.55 -33.77
CA ALA A 263 22.32 9.09 -32.70
C ALA A 263 21.74 7.87 -31.95
N LEU A 264 20.42 7.84 -31.71
CA LEU A 264 19.75 6.69 -31.09
C LEU A 264 19.71 5.49 -32.02
N VAL A 265 19.47 5.71 -33.32
CA VAL A 265 19.50 4.64 -34.33
C VAL A 265 20.90 4.03 -34.41
N ARG A 266 21.96 4.86 -34.41
CA ARG A 266 23.36 4.40 -34.36
C ARG A 266 23.64 3.61 -33.09
N LEU A 267 23.20 4.08 -31.93
CA LEU A 267 23.36 3.38 -30.65
C LEU A 267 22.64 2.01 -30.66
N ALA A 268 21.47 1.91 -31.29
CA ALA A 268 20.71 0.67 -31.45
C ALA A 268 21.28 -0.27 -32.54
N GLY A 269 22.47 0.02 -33.07
CA GLY A 269 23.15 -0.79 -34.09
C GLY A 269 22.65 -0.59 -35.51
N GLY A 270 21.90 0.48 -35.80
CA GLY A 270 21.52 0.90 -37.15
C GLY A 270 20.46 0.03 -37.84
N LYS A 271 19.93 -1.00 -37.17
CA LYS A 271 19.09 -2.03 -37.80
C LYS A 271 17.62 -1.65 -37.97
N SER A 272 17.14 -0.61 -37.28
CA SER A 272 15.75 -0.21 -37.33
C SER A 272 15.64 1.31 -37.49
N PRO A 273 15.05 1.80 -38.59
CA PRO A 273 14.88 3.24 -38.78
C PRO A 273 13.86 3.75 -37.77
N LEU A 274 14.27 4.71 -36.94
CA LEU A 274 13.36 5.47 -36.09
C LEU A 274 13.14 6.83 -36.76
N LYS A 275 11.94 7.08 -37.27
CA LYS A 275 11.55 8.37 -37.85
C LYS A 275 10.64 9.09 -36.89
N LEU A 276 10.99 10.34 -36.56
CA LEU A 276 10.12 11.22 -35.80
C LEU A 276 8.97 11.69 -36.70
N THR A 277 7.74 11.57 -36.21
CA THR A 277 6.54 12.12 -36.87
C THR A 277 6.30 13.59 -36.49
N ALA A 278 6.91 14.05 -35.40
CA ALA A 278 6.93 15.43 -34.93
C ALA A 278 8.23 15.72 -34.15
N PRO A 279 8.68 16.98 -34.02
CA PRO A 279 9.80 17.33 -33.15
C PRO A 279 9.56 16.86 -31.72
N VAL A 280 10.60 16.34 -31.07
CA VAL A 280 10.53 15.88 -29.66
C VAL A 280 11.22 16.90 -28.77
N THR A 281 10.52 17.39 -27.76
CA THR A 281 11.11 18.29 -26.78
C THR A 281 12.01 17.51 -25.82
N ILE A 282 13.28 17.90 -25.74
CA ILE A 282 14.29 17.35 -24.85
C ILE A 282 14.73 18.43 -23.86
N SER A 283 15.26 17.99 -22.72
CA SER A 283 15.98 18.89 -21.81
C SER A 283 17.34 19.22 -22.40
N ALA A 284 17.72 20.50 -22.34
CA ALA A 284 19.05 20.99 -22.66
C ALA A 284 19.77 21.41 -21.37
N GLY A 285 21.08 21.18 -21.33
CA GLY A 285 21.87 21.43 -20.14
C GLY A 285 23.34 21.13 -20.35
N THR A 286 24.13 21.50 -19.36
CA THR A 286 25.57 21.23 -19.31
C THR A 286 25.85 20.00 -18.47
N LEU A 287 26.81 19.18 -18.92
CA LEU A 287 27.27 18.02 -18.16
C LEU A 287 28.11 18.53 -16.98
N ALA A 288 27.63 18.32 -15.76
CA ALA A 288 28.36 18.63 -14.53
C ALA A 288 29.31 17.49 -14.14
N ALA A 289 28.90 16.23 -14.36
CA ALA A 289 29.70 15.04 -14.04
C ALA A 289 29.25 13.84 -14.89
N GLY A 290 30.04 12.77 -14.94
CA GLY A 290 29.65 11.51 -15.59
C GLY A 290 30.08 11.42 -17.06
N ARG A 291 29.31 10.68 -17.87
CA ARG A 291 29.65 10.33 -19.25
C ARG A 291 28.47 10.54 -20.18
N VAL A 292 28.74 11.10 -21.36
CA VAL A 292 27.80 11.12 -22.49
C VAL A 292 27.91 9.81 -23.27
N THR A 293 26.79 9.12 -23.47
CA THR A 293 26.72 7.86 -24.23
C THR A 293 26.21 8.05 -25.65
N LEU A 294 25.53 9.17 -25.92
CA LEU A 294 25.01 9.55 -27.22
C LEU A 294 25.72 10.84 -27.68
N ALA A 295 26.84 10.67 -28.39
CA ALA A 295 27.56 11.76 -29.07
C ALA A 295 27.47 11.60 -30.59
#